data_AF-A0A2A2QXC5-F1
#
_entry.id   AF-A0A2A2QXC5-F1
#
_cell.length_a   1.000
_cell.length_b   1.000
_cell.length_c   1.000
_cell.angle_alpha   90.00
_cell.angle_beta   90.00
_cell.angle_gamma   90.00
#
_symmetry.space_group_name_H-M   'P 1'
#
loop_
_entity.id
_entity.type
_entity.pdbx_description
1 polymer ?
#
loop_
_entity_poly.entity_id
_entity_poly.type
_entity_poly.pdbx_seq_one_letter_code
_entity_poly.pdbx_strand_id
1 'polypeptide(L)'
;MKLRHLSLLAIPLLAGCANFRHLAADLKPFQNDYRISGVIENADDFKVPVRVSVVEWDRAANKIFSGDRLDLAAGGVFGFSVESPLNQHLAAFADSNRDGRWQAGEAVWMHDGAVTLGSDSRHEKVRGRLSTANRLPPELAQASREALAGRTVDEVIHHRGIRFSTGEVADLDDPRFAATRGADGLWTPATLAIQSGFGLYFLEHYDPSRIPVLFVHGAAGSPQDWRTAMEKIDRRRYQPWFYFYPSGGRLEYAAGALNEGVKLLHDRYGFKRLDVVAHSMGGLVSRRFVVKNAIEDGHGYIRNFITFSTPWDGHEAAAMGVKWAPTVVPSWYDMKQGSDYLDHLFDRRLKGKVNYHLFYSHHAKRSPIMPAENDGTVSVPSQLRPEAKADAVSVQGYDEDHVSILSARAPLLRAKQVLDATR
;
A
#
# COMPACT_ATOMS: atom_id res chain seq x y z
N MET A 1 -23.33 34.82 44.58
CA MET A 1 -24.21 33.79 43.93
C MET A 1 -24.34 34.18 42.46
N LYS A 2 -23.93 33.44 41.43
CA LYS A 2 -23.34 32.09 41.28
C LYS A 2 -22.31 32.18 40.14
N LEU A 3 -21.09 31.67 40.39
CA LEU A 3 -20.19 31.13 39.36
C LEU A 3 -20.82 29.87 38.75
N ARG A 4 -20.60 29.64 37.44
CA ARG A 4 -20.66 28.39 36.63
C ARG A 4 -20.97 28.82 35.18
N HIS A 5 -20.19 28.61 34.13
CA HIS A 5 -19.22 27.58 33.80
C HIS A 5 -18.11 28.13 32.89
N LEU A 6 -16.85 28.04 33.33
CA LEU A 6 -15.73 27.73 32.44
C LEU A 6 -15.82 26.25 32.04
N SER A 7 -15.17 25.91 30.92
CA SER A 7 -14.80 24.57 30.44
C SER A 7 -15.66 24.02 29.30
N LEU A 8 -15.17 24.15 28.05
CA LEU A 8 -15.20 23.14 26.97
C LEU A 8 -14.71 23.69 25.61
N LEU A 9 -13.61 24.45 25.57
CA LEU A 9 -13.03 24.94 24.30
C LEU A 9 -11.57 24.49 24.06
N ALA A 10 -11.09 23.49 24.81
CA ALA A 10 -9.69 23.06 24.79
C ALA A 10 -9.45 21.63 24.24
N ILE A 11 -10.38 21.04 23.48
CA ILE A 11 -10.28 19.61 23.09
C ILE A 11 -9.92 19.34 21.60
N PRO A 12 -10.13 20.21 20.58
CA PRO A 12 -9.68 19.90 19.22
C PRO A 12 -8.19 20.20 18.94
N LEU A 13 -7.53 21.06 19.73
CA LEU A 13 -6.12 21.43 19.52
C LEU A 13 -5.13 20.39 20.08
N LEU A 14 -5.52 19.66 21.15
CA LEU A 14 -4.66 18.66 21.79
C LEU A 14 -4.53 17.37 20.97
N ALA A 15 -5.61 16.96 20.28
CA ALA A 15 -5.61 15.78 19.40
C ALA A 15 -4.69 15.97 18.19
N GLY A 16 -4.70 17.16 17.57
CA GLY A 16 -3.79 17.50 16.47
C GLY A 16 -2.32 17.44 16.90
N CYS A 17 -1.96 18.04 18.03
CA CYS A 17 -0.58 18.02 18.55
C CYS A 17 -0.11 16.63 19.00
N ALA A 18 -1.00 15.76 19.47
CA ALA A 18 -0.66 14.38 19.79
C ALA A 18 -0.29 13.60 18.51
N ASN A 19 -1.11 13.72 17.46
CA ASN A 19 -0.89 13.05 16.19
C ASN A 19 0.45 13.41 15.53
N PHE A 20 0.83 14.70 15.54
CA PHE A 20 2.14 15.09 15.03
C PHE A 20 3.32 14.55 15.85
N ARG A 21 3.16 14.42 17.17
CA ARG A 21 4.19 13.78 18.02
C ARG A 21 4.30 12.29 17.75
N HIS A 22 3.17 11.60 17.57
CA HIS A 22 3.16 10.18 17.17
C HIS A 22 3.82 9.99 15.81
N LEU A 23 3.49 10.83 14.83
CA LEU A 23 4.11 10.81 13.52
C LEU A 23 5.62 11.06 13.58
N ALA A 24 6.06 12.07 14.35
CA ALA A 24 7.47 12.33 14.53
C ALA A 24 8.22 11.14 15.15
N ALA A 25 7.62 10.51 16.17
CA ALA A 25 8.19 9.32 16.79
C ALA A 25 8.21 8.11 15.85
N ASP A 26 7.19 7.94 15.02
CA ASP A 26 7.07 6.86 14.05
C ASP A 26 8.08 6.98 12.89
N LEU A 27 8.28 8.19 12.38
CA LEU A 27 9.14 8.42 11.22
C LEU A 27 10.61 8.58 11.57
N LYS A 28 10.94 9.09 12.77
CA LYS A 28 12.32 9.39 13.19
C LYS A 28 13.29 8.20 13.02
N PRO A 29 12.94 6.95 13.36
CA PRO A 29 13.84 5.81 13.18
C PRO A 29 14.17 5.51 11.72
N PHE A 30 13.33 5.93 10.77
CA PHE A 30 13.43 5.58 9.35
C PHE A 30 13.75 6.78 8.45
N GLN A 31 13.83 7.98 9.01
CA GLN A 31 14.02 9.22 8.25
C GLN A 31 15.30 9.18 7.40
N ASN A 32 16.32 8.49 7.90
CA ASN A 32 17.62 8.34 7.26
C ASN A 32 17.92 6.91 6.81
N ASP A 33 16.91 6.06 6.71
CA ASP A 33 17.11 4.71 6.20
C ASP A 33 17.13 4.68 4.66
N TYR A 34 17.61 3.55 4.15
CA TYR A 34 17.49 3.11 2.78
C TYR A 34 16.46 1.98 2.71
N ARG A 35 15.86 1.79 1.54
CA ARG A 35 14.86 0.74 1.33
C ARG A 35 15.35 -0.27 0.33
N ILE A 36 15.17 -1.54 0.63
CA ILE A 36 15.29 -2.62 -0.34
C ILE A 36 13.93 -3.28 -0.39
N SER A 37 13.32 -3.36 -1.57
CA SER A 37 12.07 -4.12 -1.75
C SER A 37 12.17 -5.04 -2.94
N GLY A 38 11.29 -6.02 -3.02
CA GLY A 38 11.33 -6.90 -4.16
C GLY A 38 10.24 -7.94 -4.16
N VAL A 39 10.41 -8.88 -5.08
CA VAL A 39 9.56 -10.05 -5.23
C VAL A 39 10.42 -11.30 -5.18
N ILE A 40 10.04 -12.26 -4.35
CA ILE A 40 10.56 -13.63 -4.41
C ILE A 40 9.56 -14.49 -5.17
N GLU A 41 9.97 -14.92 -6.36
CA GLU A 41 9.23 -15.84 -7.21
C GLU A 41 9.43 -17.27 -6.73
N ASN A 42 8.29 -17.93 -6.54
CA ASN A 42 8.22 -19.33 -6.19
C ASN A 42 7.84 -20.14 -7.44
N ALA A 43 8.77 -20.20 -8.40
CA ALA A 43 8.53 -20.79 -9.71
C ALA A 43 8.23 -22.30 -9.67
N ASP A 44 8.74 -22.99 -8.65
CA ASP A 44 8.56 -24.43 -8.46
C ASP A 44 7.38 -24.76 -7.51
N ASP A 45 6.55 -23.76 -7.19
CA ASP A 45 5.32 -23.86 -6.39
C ASP A 45 5.47 -24.52 -4.99
N PHE A 46 6.58 -24.21 -4.32
CA PHE A 46 6.84 -24.68 -2.96
C PHE A 46 5.72 -24.23 -1.99
N LYS A 47 5.07 -25.15 -1.28
CA LYS A 47 4.01 -24.85 -0.29
C LYS A 47 4.55 -24.67 1.13
N VAL A 48 5.75 -24.10 1.25
CA VAL A 48 6.45 -23.92 2.52
C VAL A 48 6.83 -22.45 2.72
N PRO A 49 7.00 -22.01 3.98
CA PRO A 49 7.43 -20.65 4.28
C PRO A 49 8.73 -20.32 3.56
N VAL A 50 8.81 -19.10 3.03
CA VAL A 50 10.02 -18.54 2.44
C VAL A 50 10.58 -17.50 3.39
N ARG A 51 11.82 -17.70 3.83
CA ARG A 51 12.54 -16.74 4.68
C ARG A 51 13.36 -15.84 3.79
N VAL A 52 13.10 -14.55 3.82
CA VAL A 52 13.93 -13.53 3.13
C VAL A 52 14.78 -12.83 4.18
N SER A 53 16.06 -12.63 3.92
CA SER A 53 16.97 -11.96 4.85
C SER A 53 17.87 -10.98 4.12
N VAL A 54 18.09 -9.83 4.74
CA VAL A 54 19.10 -8.85 4.36
C VAL A 54 20.17 -8.79 5.43
N VAL A 55 21.43 -8.73 5.05
CA VAL A 55 22.56 -8.60 5.97
C VAL A 55 23.57 -7.58 5.45
N GLU A 56 24.11 -6.77 6.35
CA GLU A 56 25.28 -5.94 6.08
C GLU A 56 26.54 -6.79 6.27
N TRP A 57 27.04 -7.36 5.19
CA TRP A 57 28.12 -8.34 5.22
C TRP A 57 29.38 -7.82 4.52
N ASP A 58 30.40 -7.48 5.31
CA ASP A 58 31.74 -7.26 4.77
C ASP A 58 32.38 -8.61 4.45
N ARG A 59 32.45 -8.90 3.15
CA ARG A 59 33.02 -10.15 2.64
C ARG A 59 34.54 -10.25 2.84
N ALA A 60 35.26 -9.13 2.90
CA ALA A 60 36.71 -9.14 3.08
C ALA A 60 37.08 -9.50 4.53
N ALA A 61 36.34 -8.96 5.49
CA ALA A 61 36.47 -9.33 6.91
C ALA A 61 35.66 -10.59 7.29
N ASN A 62 34.85 -11.09 6.37
CA ASN A 62 33.81 -12.11 6.58
C ASN A 62 32.93 -11.85 7.82
N LYS A 63 32.48 -10.61 8.01
CA LYS A 63 31.75 -10.17 9.21
C LYS A 63 30.40 -9.57 8.86
N ILE A 64 29.35 -10.01 9.56
CA ILE A 64 28.02 -9.40 9.50
C ILE A 64 27.89 -8.36 10.61
N PHE A 65 27.51 -7.13 10.25
CA PHE A 65 27.34 -6.02 11.21
C PHE A 65 25.90 -5.86 11.66
N SER A 66 24.97 -6.05 10.74
CA SER A 66 23.54 -5.91 10.97
C SER A 66 22.77 -6.86 10.05
N GLY A 67 21.52 -7.14 10.38
CA GLY A 67 20.67 -7.95 9.53
C GLY A 67 19.21 -7.91 9.95
N ASP A 68 18.38 -8.37 9.02
CA ASP A 68 16.95 -8.49 9.23
C ASP A 68 16.36 -9.66 8.46
N ARG A 69 15.18 -10.09 8.87
CA ARG A 69 14.47 -11.22 8.27
C ARG A 69 12.98 -10.97 8.18
N LEU A 70 12.40 -11.47 7.10
CA LEU A 70 10.97 -11.48 6.86
C LEU A 70 10.51 -12.86 6.44
N ASP A 71 9.36 -13.27 6.95
CA ASP A 71 8.70 -14.52 6.59
C ASP A 71 7.61 -14.26 5.56
N LEU A 72 7.66 -15.01 4.46
CA LEU A 72 6.65 -15.02 3.41
C LEU A 72 5.98 -16.40 3.39
N ALA A 73 4.70 -16.46 3.06
CA ALA A 73 3.95 -17.73 3.07
C ALA A 73 4.45 -18.73 2.01
N ALA A 74 4.73 -18.25 0.79
CA ALA A 74 5.16 -19.08 -0.35
C ALA A 74 5.84 -18.21 -1.42
N GLY A 75 6.75 -17.32 -0.99
CA GLY A 75 7.25 -16.20 -1.80
C GLY A 75 6.29 -15.00 -1.80
N GLY A 76 6.58 -13.98 -2.61
CA GLY A 76 5.77 -12.76 -2.72
C GLY A 76 6.56 -11.46 -2.60
N VAL A 77 5.84 -10.36 -2.39
CA VAL A 77 6.43 -9.04 -2.18
C VAL A 77 7.07 -8.95 -0.79
N PHE A 78 8.26 -8.36 -0.70
CA PHE A 78 8.92 -8.05 0.57
C PHE A 78 9.52 -6.64 0.55
N GLY A 79 9.82 -6.13 1.74
CA GLY A 79 10.66 -4.94 1.89
C GLY A 79 11.46 -4.96 3.19
N PHE A 80 12.54 -4.20 3.21
CA PHE A 80 13.38 -3.94 4.38
C PHE A 80 13.72 -2.46 4.42
N SER A 81 13.75 -1.91 5.64
CA SER A 81 14.40 -0.63 5.93
C SER A 81 15.78 -0.91 6.53
N VAL A 82 16.84 -0.42 5.88
CA VAL A 82 18.23 -0.65 6.28
C VAL A 82 18.92 0.68 6.58
N GLU A 83 19.76 0.71 7.62
CA GLU A 83 20.40 1.94 8.10
C GLU A 83 21.62 2.34 7.25
N SER A 84 22.26 1.36 6.62
CA SER A 84 23.50 1.52 5.85
C SER A 84 23.26 1.18 4.37
N PRO A 85 23.77 1.97 3.41
CA PRO A 85 23.70 1.63 2.00
C PRO A 85 24.78 0.62 1.58
N LEU A 86 25.73 0.34 2.47
CA LEU A 86 26.93 -0.42 2.14
C LEU A 86 26.71 -1.90 2.37
N ASN A 87 27.30 -2.72 1.49
CA ASN A 87 27.44 -4.17 1.68
C ASN A 87 26.14 -4.90 2.03
N GLN A 88 25.00 -4.43 1.53
CA GLN A 88 23.70 -5.04 1.78
C GLN A 88 23.54 -6.27 0.90
N HIS A 89 23.60 -7.46 1.49
CA HIS A 89 23.41 -8.72 0.78
C HIS A 89 22.04 -9.30 1.09
N LEU A 90 21.34 -9.76 0.06
CA LEU A 90 19.99 -10.30 0.18
C LEU A 90 19.97 -11.78 -0.22
N ALA A 91 19.27 -12.59 0.57
CA ALA A 91 19.03 -13.99 0.25
C ALA A 91 17.60 -14.39 0.65
N ALA A 92 17.08 -15.43 0.01
CA ALA A 92 15.82 -16.06 0.39
C ALA A 92 15.91 -17.57 0.26
N PHE A 93 15.29 -18.33 1.15
CA PHE A 93 15.19 -19.79 1.02
C PHE A 93 13.81 -20.32 1.42
N ALA A 94 13.44 -21.46 0.82
CA ALA A 94 12.24 -22.22 1.16
C ALA A 94 12.54 -23.14 2.35
N ASP A 95 12.00 -22.80 3.52
CA ASP A 95 12.21 -23.44 4.82
C ASP A 95 11.33 -24.70 4.94
N SER A 96 11.80 -25.79 4.31
CA SER A 96 11.01 -27.00 4.08
C SER A 96 10.84 -27.83 5.34
N ASN A 97 11.84 -27.80 6.22
CA ASN A 97 11.84 -28.50 7.50
C ASN A 97 11.36 -27.61 8.68
N ARG A 98 11.12 -26.31 8.44
CA ARG A 98 10.65 -25.31 9.41
C ARG A 98 11.61 -25.07 10.57
N ASP A 99 12.91 -25.21 10.35
CA ASP A 99 13.93 -24.95 11.36
C ASP A 99 14.50 -23.51 11.29
N GLY A 100 14.09 -22.73 10.27
CA GLY A 100 14.49 -21.35 10.09
C GLY A 100 15.94 -21.16 9.62
N ARG A 101 16.60 -22.21 9.14
CA ARG A 101 17.98 -22.20 8.65
C ARG A 101 18.06 -22.90 7.30
N TRP A 102 18.73 -22.27 6.35
CA TRP A 102 18.96 -22.93 5.06
C TRP A 102 19.83 -24.19 5.23
N GLN A 103 19.39 -25.29 4.62
CA GLN A 103 20.13 -26.54 4.53
C GLN A 103 20.34 -26.97 3.07
N ALA A 104 21.37 -27.79 2.83
CA ALA A 104 21.61 -28.35 1.52
C ALA A 104 20.40 -29.16 1.03
N GLY A 105 19.89 -28.81 -0.16
CA GLY A 105 18.69 -29.41 -0.74
C GLY A 105 17.47 -28.48 -0.71
N GLU A 106 17.46 -27.47 0.15
CA GLU A 106 16.41 -26.44 0.14
C GLU A 106 16.62 -25.44 -0.99
N ALA A 107 15.52 -25.04 -1.61
CA ALA A 107 15.55 -24.05 -2.66
C ALA A 107 15.98 -22.69 -2.10
N VAL A 108 16.94 -22.06 -2.76
CA VAL A 108 17.53 -20.81 -2.30
C VAL A 108 17.74 -19.85 -3.46
N TRP A 109 17.81 -18.57 -3.11
CA TRP A 109 18.19 -17.48 -3.98
C TRP A 109 19.08 -16.54 -3.19
N MET A 110 20.10 -16.00 -3.85
CA MET A 110 20.91 -14.91 -3.32
C MET A 110 21.05 -13.87 -4.42
N HIS A 111 20.96 -12.60 -4.06
CA HIS A 111 21.23 -11.51 -4.99
C HIS A 111 22.70 -11.56 -5.45
N ASP A 112 22.94 -11.29 -6.73
CA ASP A 112 24.28 -11.25 -7.30
C ASP A 112 25.04 -10.04 -6.76
N GLY A 113 25.94 -10.29 -5.81
CA GLY A 113 26.68 -9.24 -5.13
C GLY A 113 25.83 -8.43 -4.13
N ALA A 114 26.39 -7.33 -3.64
CA ALA A 114 25.67 -6.41 -2.76
C ALA A 114 24.65 -5.58 -3.55
N VAL A 115 23.50 -5.32 -2.94
CA VAL A 115 22.48 -4.42 -3.46
C VAL A 115 23.06 -3.00 -3.50
N THR A 116 23.01 -2.37 -4.66
CA THR A 116 23.53 -1.02 -4.85
C THR A 116 22.48 0.01 -4.46
N LEU A 117 22.67 0.66 -3.32
CA LEU A 117 21.81 1.74 -2.83
C LEU A 117 22.50 3.08 -3.10
N GLY A 118 22.08 3.77 -4.17
CA GLY A 118 22.65 5.06 -4.55
C GLY A 118 22.33 6.18 -3.54
N SER A 119 23.17 7.22 -3.50
CA SER A 119 22.88 8.44 -2.74
C SER A 119 21.62 9.15 -3.25
N ASP A 120 21.37 9.05 -4.56
CA ASP A 120 20.33 9.80 -5.26
C ASP A 120 18.99 9.02 -5.27
N SER A 121 19.05 7.69 -5.16
CA SER A 121 17.88 6.80 -5.01
C SER A 121 18.03 5.95 -3.76
N ARG A 122 17.42 6.40 -2.65
CA ARG A 122 17.41 5.70 -1.34
C ARG A 122 16.53 4.44 -1.31
N HIS A 123 16.23 3.88 -2.47
CA HIS A 123 15.38 2.71 -2.65
C HIS A 123 15.88 1.89 -3.84
N GLU A 124 16.08 0.60 -3.62
CA GLU A 124 16.38 -0.37 -4.69
C GLU A 124 15.31 -1.46 -4.77
N LYS A 125 15.03 -1.92 -5.99
CA LYS A 125 14.05 -2.97 -6.28
C LYS A 125 14.72 -4.19 -6.87
N VAL A 126 14.51 -5.35 -6.25
CA VAL A 126 15.12 -6.61 -6.69
C VAL A 126 14.07 -7.69 -6.97
N ARG A 127 14.45 -8.68 -7.77
CA ARG A 127 13.63 -9.86 -8.06
C ARG A 127 14.47 -11.10 -7.86
N GLY A 128 13.94 -12.06 -7.11
CA GLY A 128 14.63 -13.31 -6.80
C GLY A 128 13.83 -14.52 -7.23
N ARG A 129 14.53 -15.58 -7.65
CA ARG A 129 13.93 -16.85 -8.06
C ARG A 129 14.56 -17.98 -7.27
N LEU A 130 13.75 -18.65 -6.45
CA LEU A 130 14.20 -19.80 -5.67
C LEU A 130 14.55 -20.97 -6.59
N SER A 131 15.62 -21.69 -6.27
CA SER A 131 15.99 -22.92 -6.95
C SER A 131 16.80 -23.84 -6.04
N THR A 132 16.56 -25.15 -6.13
CA THR A 132 17.36 -26.18 -5.45
C THR A 132 18.74 -26.38 -6.08
N ALA A 133 19.01 -25.78 -7.26
CA ALA A 133 20.32 -25.79 -7.89
C ALA A 133 21.26 -24.71 -7.31
N ASN A 134 20.71 -23.65 -6.73
CA ASN A 134 21.48 -22.56 -6.15
C ASN A 134 22.13 -22.97 -4.81
N ARG A 135 23.19 -22.27 -4.41
CA ARG A 135 23.91 -22.49 -3.15
C ARG A 135 24.22 -21.15 -2.50
N LEU A 136 24.26 -21.12 -1.17
CA LEU A 136 24.83 -19.99 -0.43
C LEU A 136 26.35 -20.16 -0.30
N PRO A 137 27.12 -19.06 -0.33
CA PRO A 137 28.56 -19.11 -0.07
C PRO A 137 28.85 -19.70 1.33
N PRO A 138 29.81 -20.62 1.48
CA PRO A 138 30.19 -21.17 2.79
C PRO A 138 30.60 -20.10 3.80
N GLU A 139 31.22 -19.02 3.34
CA GLU A 139 31.67 -17.89 4.16
C GLU A 139 30.48 -17.18 4.82
N LEU A 140 29.35 -17.03 4.12
CA LEU A 140 28.14 -16.43 4.66
C LEU A 140 27.55 -17.28 5.79
N ALA A 141 27.55 -18.62 5.63
CA ALA A 141 27.09 -19.52 6.67
C ALA A 141 27.97 -19.44 7.93
N GLN A 142 29.28 -19.28 7.76
CA GLN A 142 30.20 -19.03 8.87
C GLN A 142 29.93 -17.68 9.55
N ALA A 143 29.88 -16.59 8.79
CA ALA A 143 29.63 -15.25 9.32
C ALA A 143 28.29 -15.17 10.06
N SER A 144 27.26 -15.86 9.56
CA SER A 144 25.95 -15.94 10.21
C SER A 144 26.02 -16.64 11.57
N ARG A 145 26.77 -17.74 11.70
CA ARG A 145 26.96 -18.42 13.00
C ARG A 145 27.70 -17.54 14.00
N GLU A 146 28.73 -16.83 13.54
CA GLU A 146 29.52 -15.93 14.38
C GLU A 146 28.68 -14.72 14.85
N ALA A 147 27.89 -14.12 13.96
CA ALA A 147 27.01 -12.98 14.30
C ALA A 147 25.91 -13.36 15.31
N LEU A 148 25.35 -14.56 15.18
CA LEU A 148 24.37 -15.09 16.12
C LEU A 148 24.99 -15.34 17.50
N ALA A 149 26.23 -15.84 17.55
CA ALA A 149 26.96 -16.11 18.79
C ALA A 149 26.15 -16.96 19.81
N GLY A 150 25.43 -17.97 19.31
CA GLY A 150 24.58 -18.85 20.12
C GLY A 150 23.16 -18.33 20.41
N ARG A 151 22.84 -17.10 20.00
CA ARG A 151 21.48 -16.53 20.06
C ARG A 151 20.62 -16.96 18.86
N THR A 152 19.33 -16.75 18.97
CA THR A 152 18.36 -16.90 17.88
C THR A 152 18.42 -15.71 16.92
N VAL A 153 17.86 -15.86 15.71
CA VAL A 153 17.79 -14.77 14.73
C VAL A 153 16.94 -13.61 15.26
N ASP A 154 15.80 -13.91 15.86
CA ASP A 154 14.87 -12.90 16.38
C ASP A 154 15.48 -12.04 17.49
N GLU A 155 16.46 -12.56 18.23
CA GLU A 155 17.18 -11.82 19.27
C GLU A 155 18.23 -10.84 18.71
N VAL A 156 18.64 -10.97 17.44
CA VAL A 156 19.72 -10.17 16.86
C VAL A 156 19.29 -9.23 15.74
N ILE A 157 18.16 -9.50 15.09
CA ILE A 157 17.69 -8.67 13.97
C ILE A 157 17.06 -7.36 14.44
N HIS A 158 16.95 -6.41 13.51
CA HIS A 158 16.38 -5.08 13.78
C HIS A 158 14.86 -5.00 13.70
N HIS A 159 14.16 -6.06 13.21
CA HIS A 159 12.71 -6.10 13.06
C HIS A 159 12.13 -4.94 12.23
N ARG A 160 12.82 -4.58 11.15
CA ARG A 160 12.45 -3.55 10.16
C ARG A 160 11.99 -4.16 8.83
N GLY A 161 11.62 -5.44 8.83
CA GLY A 161 10.97 -6.12 7.72
C GLY A 161 9.57 -5.54 7.47
N ILE A 162 9.30 -5.17 6.22
CA ILE A 162 8.04 -4.60 5.76
C ILE A 162 7.18 -5.73 5.21
N ARG A 163 6.04 -5.99 5.87
CA ARG A 163 5.15 -7.11 5.56
C ARG A 163 4.12 -6.70 4.50
N PHE A 164 4.15 -7.38 3.36
CA PHE A 164 3.14 -7.22 2.30
C PHE A 164 2.33 -8.50 2.09
N SER A 165 1.03 -8.44 2.35
CA SER A 165 0.11 -9.54 2.10
C SER A 165 -0.29 -9.60 0.62
N THR A 166 -0.25 -10.79 0.04
CA THR A 166 -0.54 -11.03 -1.38
C THR A 166 -1.65 -12.07 -1.53
N GLY A 167 -2.88 -11.66 -1.19
CA GLY A 167 -4.08 -12.50 -1.27
C GLY A 167 -4.35 -13.36 -0.05
N GLU A 168 -3.99 -12.88 1.14
CA GLU A 168 -4.43 -13.50 2.39
C GLU A 168 -5.96 -13.39 2.52
N VAL A 169 -6.59 -14.49 2.94
CA VAL A 169 -8.01 -14.48 3.25
C VAL A 169 -8.20 -13.90 4.65
N ALA A 170 -9.00 -12.85 4.76
CA ALA A 170 -9.26 -12.19 6.03
C ALA A 170 -10.67 -11.63 6.11
N ASP A 171 -11.24 -11.67 7.31
CA ASP A 171 -12.55 -11.10 7.61
C ASP A 171 -12.43 -9.57 7.77
N LEU A 172 -13.48 -8.82 7.42
CA LEU A 172 -13.53 -7.39 7.73
C LEU A 172 -13.54 -7.14 9.24
N ASP A 173 -14.08 -8.05 10.04
CA ASP A 173 -14.12 -7.92 11.50
C ASP A 173 -12.77 -8.22 12.17
N ASP A 174 -11.74 -8.57 11.40
CA ASP A 174 -10.37 -8.68 11.92
C ASP A 174 -9.93 -7.34 12.55
N PRO A 175 -9.42 -7.36 13.81
CA PRO A 175 -8.97 -6.15 14.50
C PRO A 175 -7.97 -5.29 13.71
N ARG A 176 -7.20 -5.88 12.79
CA ARG A 176 -6.28 -5.16 11.89
C ARG A 176 -7.00 -4.13 11.02
N PHE A 177 -8.24 -4.41 10.65
CA PHE A 177 -9.04 -3.59 9.73
C PHE A 177 -10.14 -2.80 10.43
N ALA A 178 -10.14 -2.71 11.77
CA ALA A 178 -11.12 -1.89 12.47
C ALA A 178 -11.05 -0.43 11.99
N ALA A 179 -12.19 0.26 11.91
CA ALA A 179 -12.25 1.64 11.40
C ALA A 179 -11.33 2.60 12.17
N THR A 180 -11.14 2.35 13.48
CA THR A 180 -10.22 3.11 14.34
C THR A 180 -8.75 2.97 13.94
N ARG A 181 -8.37 1.91 13.22
CA ARG A 181 -7.00 1.67 12.74
C ARG A 181 -6.66 2.45 11.48
N GLY A 182 -7.66 2.99 10.76
CA GLY A 182 -7.40 3.81 9.58
C GLY A 182 -6.51 5.01 9.90
N ALA A 183 -6.73 5.64 11.07
CA ALA A 183 -5.91 6.74 11.57
C ALA A 183 -4.43 6.36 11.76
N ASP A 184 -4.13 5.14 12.23
CA ASP A 184 -2.75 4.65 12.37
C ASP A 184 -2.05 4.59 11.00
N GLY A 185 -2.79 4.22 9.95
CA GLY A 185 -2.23 4.24 8.60
C GLY A 185 -1.76 5.62 8.15
N LEU A 186 -2.36 6.71 8.66
CA LEU A 186 -1.94 8.08 8.35
C LEU A 186 -0.86 8.60 9.31
N TRP A 187 -1.02 8.33 10.61
CA TRP A 187 -0.24 8.97 11.67
C TRP A 187 0.91 8.12 12.21
N THR A 188 0.90 6.81 11.98
CA THR A 188 1.99 5.87 12.32
C THR A 188 2.27 4.89 11.15
N PRO A 189 2.49 5.41 9.92
CA PRO A 189 2.59 4.59 8.72
C PRO A 189 3.74 3.56 8.75
N ALA A 190 4.88 3.86 9.40
CA ALA A 190 6.00 2.92 9.48
C ALA A 190 5.67 1.76 10.42
N THR A 191 5.11 2.07 11.61
CA THR A 191 4.63 1.07 12.56
C THR A 191 3.58 0.15 11.93
N LEU A 192 2.60 0.70 11.18
CA LEU A 192 1.61 -0.12 10.48
C LEU A 192 2.29 -1.10 9.50
N ALA A 193 3.20 -0.60 8.66
CA ALA A 193 3.86 -1.39 7.63
C ALA A 193 4.72 -2.54 8.19
N ILE A 194 5.38 -2.32 9.34
CA ILE A 194 6.28 -3.28 9.97
C ILE A 194 5.52 -4.26 10.87
N GLN A 195 4.65 -3.74 11.74
CA GLN A 195 4.03 -4.56 12.79
C GLN A 195 2.71 -5.20 12.35
N SER A 196 1.82 -4.42 11.72
CA SER A 196 0.50 -4.90 11.30
C SER A 196 0.53 -5.56 9.92
N GLY A 197 1.49 -5.16 9.09
CA GLY A 197 1.52 -5.51 7.68
C GLY A 197 0.43 -4.77 6.90
N PHE A 198 0.60 -4.74 5.59
CA PHE A 198 -0.33 -4.12 4.66
C PHE A 198 -0.39 -4.96 3.39
N GLY A 199 -1.29 -4.69 2.45
CA GLY A 199 -1.33 -5.43 1.20
C GLY A 199 -2.73 -5.74 0.70
N LEU A 200 -2.79 -6.78 -0.12
CA LEU A 200 -3.98 -7.30 -0.79
C LEU A 200 -4.58 -8.44 0.00
N TYR A 201 -5.86 -8.33 0.31
CA TYR A 201 -6.61 -9.32 1.08
C TYR A 201 -7.89 -9.70 0.34
N PHE A 202 -8.34 -10.93 0.56
CA PHE A 202 -9.58 -11.45 0.01
C PHE A 202 -10.58 -11.71 1.14
N LEU A 203 -11.86 -11.42 0.91
CA LEU A 203 -12.89 -11.82 1.88
C LEU A 203 -13.12 -13.34 1.92
N GLU A 204 -12.64 -14.05 0.91
CA GLU A 204 -12.82 -15.49 0.76
C GLU A 204 -11.74 -16.04 -0.19
N HIS A 205 -11.50 -17.35 -0.16
CA HIS A 205 -10.57 -17.98 -1.08
C HIS A 205 -10.91 -17.67 -2.55
N TYR A 206 -9.88 -17.47 -3.37
CA TYR A 206 -10.05 -17.14 -4.78
C TYR A 206 -10.93 -18.16 -5.51
N ASP A 207 -11.85 -17.67 -6.34
CA ASP A 207 -12.76 -18.48 -7.14
C ASP A 207 -12.65 -18.06 -8.61
N PRO A 208 -12.15 -18.93 -9.50
CA PRO A 208 -11.92 -18.59 -10.91
C PRO A 208 -13.22 -18.34 -11.71
N SER A 209 -14.40 -18.69 -11.16
CA SER A 209 -15.70 -18.41 -11.77
C SER A 209 -16.21 -16.99 -11.52
N ARG A 210 -15.58 -16.25 -10.60
CA ARG A 210 -15.99 -14.91 -10.19
C ARG A 210 -14.97 -13.86 -10.60
N ILE A 211 -15.46 -12.63 -10.76
CA ILE A 211 -14.64 -11.48 -11.15
C ILE A 211 -14.14 -10.77 -9.87
N PRO A 212 -12.82 -10.68 -9.66
CA PRO A 212 -12.24 -9.83 -8.64
C PRO A 212 -12.69 -8.37 -8.75
N VAL A 213 -13.12 -7.79 -7.63
CA VAL A 213 -13.36 -6.35 -7.47
C VAL A 213 -12.50 -5.84 -6.33
N LEU A 214 -11.47 -5.07 -6.66
CA LEU A 214 -10.52 -4.52 -5.72
C LEU A 214 -11.00 -3.18 -5.17
N PHE A 215 -11.26 -3.12 -3.87
CA PHE A 215 -11.63 -1.93 -3.13
C PHE A 215 -10.41 -1.26 -2.49
N VAL A 216 -10.24 0.05 -2.70
CA VAL A 216 -9.09 0.82 -2.20
C VAL A 216 -9.58 2.02 -1.39
N HIS A 217 -9.25 2.05 -0.09
CA HIS A 217 -9.69 3.09 0.84
C HIS A 217 -8.90 4.40 0.70
N GLY A 218 -9.40 5.46 1.33
CA GLY A 218 -8.81 6.80 1.34
C GLY A 218 -7.77 7.04 2.45
N ALA A 219 -7.39 8.31 2.63
CA ALA A 219 -6.50 8.74 3.71
C ALA A 219 -7.16 8.51 5.07
N ALA A 220 -6.39 7.97 6.02
CA ALA A 220 -6.88 7.54 7.33
C ALA A 220 -8.08 6.55 7.27
N GLY A 221 -8.31 5.91 6.12
CA GLY A 221 -9.40 4.97 5.89
C GLY A 221 -9.02 3.52 6.20
N SER A 222 -9.98 2.62 6.03
CA SER A 222 -9.81 1.18 6.23
C SER A 222 -10.75 0.39 5.30
N PRO A 223 -10.61 -0.94 5.21
CA PRO A 223 -11.57 -1.78 4.47
C PRO A 223 -13.03 -1.62 4.94
N GLN A 224 -13.27 -1.14 6.16
CA GLN A 224 -14.62 -0.84 6.67
C GLN A 224 -15.36 0.19 5.83
N ASP A 225 -14.65 1.14 5.22
CA ASP A 225 -15.23 2.20 4.41
C ASP A 225 -16.06 1.63 3.25
N TRP A 226 -15.67 0.42 2.80
CA TRP A 226 -16.31 -0.31 1.71
C TRP A 226 -17.27 -1.40 2.18
N ARG A 227 -17.52 -1.57 3.49
CA ARG A 227 -18.36 -2.65 4.03
C ARG A 227 -19.72 -2.70 3.34
N THR A 228 -20.42 -1.56 3.27
CA THR A 228 -21.74 -1.49 2.62
C THR A 228 -21.70 -1.93 1.15
N ALA A 229 -20.64 -1.57 0.42
CA ALA A 229 -20.47 -1.95 -0.98
C ALA A 229 -20.18 -3.45 -1.12
N MET A 230 -19.27 -3.99 -0.29
CA MET A 230 -18.87 -5.40 -0.31
C MET A 230 -19.97 -6.37 0.16
N GLU A 231 -20.85 -5.93 1.04
CA GLU A 231 -22.03 -6.70 1.47
C GLU A 231 -23.15 -6.71 0.42
N LYS A 232 -23.30 -5.63 -0.35
CA LYS A 232 -24.39 -5.48 -1.34
C LYS A 232 -24.04 -5.94 -2.76
N ILE A 233 -22.76 -6.21 -3.03
CA ILE A 233 -22.32 -6.69 -4.35
C ILE A 233 -22.85 -8.11 -4.62
N ASP A 234 -23.10 -8.46 -5.88
CA ASP A 234 -23.56 -9.82 -6.23
C ASP A 234 -22.42 -10.83 -6.09
N ARG A 235 -22.32 -11.45 -4.90
CA ARG A 235 -21.27 -12.41 -4.53
C ARG A 235 -21.24 -13.69 -5.37
N ARG A 236 -22.27 -13.94 -6.19
CA ARG A 236 -22.29 -15.04 -7.17
C ARG A 236 -21.46 -14.71 -8.41
N ARG A 237 -21.25 -13.43 -8.71
CA ARG A 237 -20.52 -12.95 -9.89
C ARG A 237 -19.21 -12.29 -9.53
N TYR A 238 -19.18 -11.55 -8.42
CA TYR A 238 -18.04 -10.75 -8.01
C TYR A 238 -17.43 -11.29 -6.72
N GLN A 239 -16.11 -11.20 -6.64
CA GLN A 239 -15.34 -11.56 -5.47
C GLN A 239 -14.65 -10.30 -4.93
N PRO A 240 -15.07 -9.77 -3.77
CA PRO A 240 -14.45 -8.58 -3.20
C PRO A 240 -13.04 -8.87 -2.68
N TRP A 241 -12.11 -8.06 -3.14
CA TRP A 241 -10.76 -7.94 -2.62
C TRP A 241 -10.58 -6.53 -2.05
N PHE A 242 -9.68 -6.34 -1.10
CA PHE A 242 -9.39 -5.00 -0.59
C PHE A 242 -7.90 -4.77 -0.41
N TYR A 243 -7.49 -3.52 -0.64
CA TYR A 243 -6.13 -3.06 -0.39
C TYR A 243 -6.10 -2.23 0.89
N PHE A 244 -5.43 -2.74 1.92
CA PHE A 244 -5.16 -2.01 3.16
C PHE A 244 -3.72 -1.52 3.14
N TYR A 245 -3.49 -0.21 3.29
CA TYR A 245 -2.15 0.38 3.11
C TYR A 245 -1.87 1.55 4.08
N PRO A 246 -0.60 1.79 4.43
CA PRO A 246 -0.20 2.92 5.27
C PRO A 246 -0.37 4.24 4.50
N SER A 247 -1.57 4.82 4.59
CA SER A 247 -2.03 6.00 3.86
C SER A 247 -1.18 7.28 4.11
N GLY A 248 -0.38 7.31 5.17
CA GLY A 248 0.59 8.36 5.48
C GLY A 248 1.93 8.21 4.73
N GLY A 249 2.22 7.05 4.15
CA GLY A 249 3.40 6.81 3.33
C GLY A 249 3.31 7.46 1.94
N ARG A 250 4.45 7.57 1.23
CA ARG A 250 4.47 8.11 -0.14
C ARG A 250 3.61 7.25 -1.09
N LEU A 251 2.80 7.91 -1.91
CA LEU A 251 1.78 7.26 -2.74
C LEU A 251 2.39 6.38 -3.83
N GLU A 252 3.55 6.76 -4.39
CA GLU A 252 4.27 5.95 -5.38
C GLU A 252 4.65 4.56 -4.83
N TYR A 253 5.05 4.47 -3.57
CA TYR A 253 5.38 3.18 -2.95
C TYR A 253 4.14 2.32 -2.74
N ALA A 254 3.04 2.93 -2.29
CA ALA A 254 1.76 2.23 -2.12
C ALA A 254 1.23 1.71 -3.47
N ALA A 255 1.30 2.51 -4.53
CA ALA A 255 0.88 2.12 -5.88
C ALA A 255 1.80 1.06 -6.50
N GLY A 256 3.11 1.17 -6.28
CA GLY A 256 4.09 0.19 -6.74
C GLY A 256 3.93 -1.18 -6.09
N ALA A 257 3.74 -1.20 -4.76
CA ALA A 257 3.49 -2.45 -4.02
C ALA A 257 2.17 -3.10 -4.44
N LEU A 258 1.12 -2.28 -4.64
CA LEU A 258 -0.16 -2.75 -5.19
C LEU A 258 0.01 -3.39 -6.57
N ASN A 259 0.76 -2.75 -7.49
CA ASN A 259 1.01 -3.29 -8.83
C ASN A 259 1.70 -4.65 -8.79
N GLU A 260 2.79 -4.78 -8.01
CA GLU A 260 3.51 -6.05 -7.91
C GLU A 260 2.65 -7.14 -7.24
N GLY A 261 1.89 -6.79 -6.22
CA GLY A 261 0.92 -7.70 -5.60
C GLY A 261 -0.12 -8.21 -6.60
N VAL A 262 -0.75 -7.32 -7.39
CA VAL A 262 -1.74 -7.70 -8.40
C VAL A 262 -1.12 -8.55 -9.51
N LYS A 263 0.11 -8.25 -9.94
CA LYS A 263 0.84 -9.07 -10.94
C LYS A 263 1.08 -10.48 -10.43
N LEU A 264 1.57 -10.62 -9.20
CA LEU A 264 1.76 -11.94 -8.57
C LEU A 264 0.47 -12.73 -8.44
N LEU A 265 -0.62 -12.06 -8.09
CA LEU A 265 -1.94 -12.69 -8.06
C LEU A 265 -2.40 -13.10 -9.45
N HIS A 266 -2.12 -12.30 -10.48
CA HIS A 266 -2.45 -12.64 -11.86
C HIS A 266 -1.63 -13.82 -12.37
N ASP A 267 -0.33 -13.84 -12.11
CA ASP A 267 0.55 -14.95 -12.48
C ASP A 267 0.10 -16.26 -11.81
N ARG A 268 -0.37 -16.18 -10.56
CA ARG A 268 -0.89 -17.33 -9.80
C ARG A 268 -2.26 -17.81 -10.27
N TYR A 269 -3.20 -16.89 -10.50
CA TYR A 269 -4.62 -17.21 -10.64
C TYR A 269 -5.17 -17.03 -12.06
N GLY A 270 -4.44 -16.33 -12.93
CA GLY A 270 -4.78 -16.14 -14.34
C GLY A 270 -6.12 -15.43 -14.59
N PHE A 271 -6.63 -14.66 -13.63
CA PHE A 271 -7.94 -13.98 -13.74
C PHE A 271 -7.97 -13.10 -15.00
N LYS A 272 -9.06 -13.20 -15.77
CA LYS A 272 -9.18 -12.49 -17.06
C LYS A 272 -9.71 -11.07 -16.92
N ARG A 273 -10.24 -10.73 -15.75
CA ARG A 273 -10.82 -9.44 -15.43
C ARG A 273 -10.55 -9.08 -13.99
N LEU A 274 -10.23 -7.82 -13.77
CA LEU A 274 -10.17 -7.14 -12.48
C LEU A 274 -10.90 -5.79 -12.64
N ASP A 275 -11.80 -5.50 -11.71
CA ASP A 275 -12.38 -4.17 -11.58
C ASP A 275 -11.82 -3.48 -10.33
N VAL A 276 -11.54 -2.18 -10.43
CA VAL A 276 -10.92 -1.40 -9.34
C VAL A 276 -11.89 -0.32 -8.91
N VAL A 277 -12.16 -0.24 -7.61
CA VAL A 277 -13.05 0.75 -6.99
C VAL A 277 -12.26 1.48 -5.90
N ALA A 278 -12.16 2.79 -5.99
CA ALA A 278 -11.30 3.57 -5.11
C ALA A 278 -11.98 4.84 -4.60
N HIS A 279 -11.58 5.29 -3.41
CA HIS A 279 -12.15 6.47 -2.75
C HIS A 279 -11.07 7.46 -2.35
N SER A 280 -11.35 8.75 -2.51
CA SER A 280 -10.49 9.83 -2.02
C SER A 280 -9.04 9.61 -2.47
N MET A 281 -8.06 9.71 -1.58
CA MET A 281 -6.64 9.45 -1.86
C MET A 281 -6.37 8.06 -2.45
N GLY A 282 -7.19 7.06 -2.16
CA GLY A 282 -7.10 5.73 -2.75
C GLY A 282 -7.24 5.75 -4.27
N GLY A 283 -7.96 6.73 -4.84
CA GLY A 283 -8.02 6.94 -6.29
C GLY A 283 -6.71 7.43 -6.90
N LEU A 284 -5.93 8.22 -6.17
CA LEU A 284 -4.59 8.66 -6.60
C LEU A 284 -3.62 7.47 -6.64
N VAL A 285 -3.64 6.63 -5.60
CA VAL A 285 -2.87 5.38 -5.54
C VAL A 285 -3.29 4.42 -6.65
N SER A 286 -4.61 4.22 -6.79
CA SER A 286 -5.17 3.29 -7.78
C SER A 286 -4.90 3.74 -9.20
N ARG A 287 -4.99 5.03 -9.52
CA ARG A 287 -4.68 5.53 -10.87
C ARG A 287 -3.23 5.24 -11.24
N ARG A 288 -2.29 5.51 -10.33
CA ARG A 288 -0.87 5.21 -10.58
C ARG A 288 -0.64 3.71 -10.76
N PHE A 289 -1.25 2.88 -9.92
CA PHE A 289 -1.26 1.42 -10.10
C PHE A 289 -1.80 1.01 -11.49
N VAL A 290 -2.98 1.51 -11.89
CA VAL A 290 -3.62 1.16 -13.16
C VAL A 290 -2.75 1.60 -14.35
N VAL A 291 -2.11 2.77 -14.30
CA VAL A 291 -1.17 3.22 -15.33
C VAL A 291 0.01 2.25 -15.43
N LYS A 292 0.66 1.93 -14.30
CA LYS A 292 1.78 0.99 -14.27
C LYS A 292 1.38 -0.38 -14.82
N ASN A 293 0.21 -0.89 -14.42
CA ASN A 293 -0.23 -2.24 -14.78
C ASN A 293 -0.75 -2.36 -16.22
N ALA A 294 -1.72 -1.52 -16.59
CA ALA A 294 -2.44 -1.67 -17.85
C ALA A 294 -1.76 -0.94 -19.01
N ILE A 295 -0.97 0.10 -18.73
CA ILE A 295 -0.37 0.95 -19.76
C ILE A 295 1.14 0.71 -19.90
N GLU A 296 1.88 0.74 -18.80
CA GLU A 296 3.34 0.54 -18.82
C GLU A 296 3.70 -0.95 -18.99
N ASP A 297 3.12 -1.82 -18.16
CA ASP A 297 3.34 -3.28 -18.21
C ASP A 297 2.48 -3.97 -19.30
N GLY A 298 1.46 -3.29 -19.84
CA GLY A 298 0.66 -3.76 -20.98
C GLY A 298 -0.39 -4.83 -20.66
N HIS A 299 -0.76 -5.00 -19.39
CA HIS A 299 -1.76 -6.00 -19.00
C HIS A 299 -3.20 -5.62 -19.40
N GLY A 300 -3.97 -6.59 -19.90
CA GLY A 300 -5.33 -6.38 -20.43
C GLY A 300 -6.48 -6.81 -19.51
N TYR A 301 -6.22 -7.16 -18.24
CA TYR A 301 -7.23 -7.66 -17.32
C TYR A 301 -7.94 -6.57 -16.52
N ILE A 302 -7.37 -5.37 -16.35
CA ILE A 302 -8.07 -4.27 -15.66
C ILE A 302 -9.13 -3.69 -16.61
N ARG A 303 -10.41 -3.86 -16.28
CA ARG A 303 -11.51 -3.45 -17.17
C ARG A 303 -12.14 -2.12 -16.76
N ASN A 304 -12.59 -2.04 -15.51
CA ASN A 304 -13.17 -0.80 -14.99
C ASN A 304 -12.30 -0.23 -13.88
N PHE A 305 -12.18 1.09 -13.88
CA PHE A 305 -11.67 1.86 -12.76
C PHE A 305 -12.76 2.84 -12.34
N ILE A 306 -13.28 2.72 -11.11
CA ILE A 306 -14.36 3.55 -10.59
C ILE A 306 -13.82 4.33 -9.41
N THR A 307 -13.91 5.66 -9.43
CA THR A 307 -13.45 6.48 -8.31
C THR A 307 -14.57 7.26 -7.68
N PHE A 308 -14.52 7.39 -6.36
CA PHE A 308 -15.42 8.16 -5.53
C PHE A 308 -14.63 9.31 -4.91
N SER A 309 -14.93 10.54 -5.31
CA SER A 309 -14.49 11.77 -4.65
C SER A 309 -12.97 11.91 -4.53
N THR A 310 -12.24 11.47 -5.56
CA THR A 310 -10.78 11.51 -5.58
C THR A 310 -10.26 12.94 -5.81
N PRO A 311 -9.32 13.45 -5.00
CA PRO A 311 -8.74 14.77 -5.16
C PRO A 311 -7.68 14.80 -6.27
N TRP A 312 -8.08 14.79 -7.54
CA TRP A 312 -7.16 14.69 -8.69
C TRP A 312 -6.19 15.86 -8.84
N ASP A 313 -6.57 17.03 -8.35
CA ASP A 313 -5.70 18.20 -8.28
C ASP A 313 -5.03 18.35 -6.90
N GLY A 314 -5.16 17.34 -6.03
CA GLY A 314 -4.62 17.40 -4.69
C GLY A 314 -5.56 18.05 -3.69
N HIS A 315 -5.04 18.30 -2.48
CA HIS A 315 -5.82 18.72 -1.34
C HIS A 315 -5.19 19.93 -0.63
N GLU A 316 -5.99 20.96 -0.38
CA GLU A 316 -5.56 22.23 0.19
C GLU A 316 -4.97 22.06 1.61
N ALA A 317 -5.58 21.21 2.44
CA ALA A 317 -5.07 20.89 3.78
C ALA A 317 -3.69 20.19 3.74
N ALA A 318 -3.44 19.35 2.74
CA ALA A 318 -2.12 18.74 2.56
C ALA A 318 -1.06 19.80 2.20
N ALA A 319 -1.40 20.75 1.31
CA ALA A 319 -0.51 21.86 0.98
C ALA A 319 -0.20 22.76 2.19
N MET A 320 -1.21 23.06 3.02
CA MET A 320 -1.02 23.77 4.28
C MET A 320 -0.16 22.98 5.27
N GLY A 321 -0.40 21.68 5.39
CA GLY A 321 0.36 20.77 6.24
C GLY A 321 1.84 20.73 5.86
N VAL A 322 2.15 20.61 4.57
CA VAL A 322 3.55 20.67 4.06
C VAL A 322 4.23 21.98 4.44
N LYS A 323 3.50 23.10 4.43
CA LYS A 323 4.06 24.42 4.70
C LYS A 323 4.29 24.70 6.19
N TRP A 324 3.40 24.21 7.06
CA TRP A 324 3.31 24.69 8.44
C TRP A 324 3.34 23.60 9.51
N ALA A 325 3.19 22.31 9.17
CA ALA A 325 3.16 21.26 10.18
C ALA A 325 4.54 21.07 10.83
N PRO A 326 4.59 20.80 12.15
CA PRO A 326 5.85 20.50 12.84
C PRO A 326 6.49 19.20 12.35
N THR A 327 5.67 18.29 11.82
CA THR A 327 6.11 17.07 11.13
C THR A 327 5.11 16.81 10.02
N VAL A 328 5.61 16.64 8.80
CA VAL A 328 4.77 16.50 7.61
C VAL A 328 4.48 15.02 7.38
N VAL A 329 3.20 14.67 7.19
CA VAL A 329 2.81 13.33 6.75
C VAL A 329 3.38 13.10 5.34
N PRO A 330 4.17 12.05 5.08
CA PRO A 330 4.82 11.87 3.79
C PRO A 330 3.89 11.92 2.58
N SER A 331 2.69 11.33 2.64
CA SER A 331 1.70 11.41 1.56
C SER A 331 1.24 12.83 1.23
N TRP A 332 1.33 13.79 2.15
CA TRP A 332 0.98 15.19 1.87
C TRP A 332 1.91 15.86 0.87
N TYR A 333 3.17 15.42 0.76
CA TYR A 333 4.07 15.88 -0.30
C TYR A 333 3.58 15.46 -1.69
N ASP A 334 2.92 14.30 -1.78
CA ASP A 334 2.36 13.80 -3.03
C ASP A 334 0.96 14.38 -3.28
N MET A 335 0.21 14.75 -2.24
CA MET A 335 -1.15 15.30 -2.37
C MET A 335 -1.22 16.83 -2.47
N LYS A 336 -0.14 17.57 -2.19
CA LYS A 336 -0.16 19.03 -2.37
C LYS A 336 -0.34 19.35 -3.86
N GLN A 337 -1.12 20.39 -4.16
CA GLN A 337 -1.23 20.94 -5.51
C GLN A 337 0.15 21.24 -6.12
N GLY A 338 0.35 20.86 -7.39
CA GLY A 338 1.64 20.99 -8.08
C GLY A 338 2.76 20.13 -7.49
N SER A 339 2.42 19.00 -6.87
CA SER A 339 3.42 17.98 -6.54
C SER A 339 3.86 17.26 -7.81
N ASP A 340 5.12 16.82 -7.83
CA ASP A 340 5.67 15.96 -8.88
C ASP A 340 4.79 14.73 -9.14
N TYR A 341 4.27 14.10 -8.06
CA TYR A 341 3.37 12.96 -8.16
C TYR A 341 2.07 13.29 -8.92
N LEU A 342 1.41 14.42 -8.63
CA LEU A 342 0.17 14.81 -9.30
C LEU A 342 0.38 15.33 -10.71
N ASP A 343 1.52 15.99 -10.96
CA ASP A 343 1.88 16.49 -12.28
C ASP A 343 2.06 15.31 -13.25
N HIS A 344 2.73 14.25 -12.81
CA HIS A 344 2.98 13.05 -13.62
C HIS A 344 1.84 12.01 -13.60
N LEU A 345 0.80 12.20 -12.78
CA LEU A 345 -0.29 11.22 -12.64
C LEU A 345 -1.12 11.04 -13.94
N PHE A 346 -1.06 12.02 -14.85
CA PHE A 346 -1.85 12.05 -16.09
C PHE A 346 -1.01 11.97 -17.38
N ASP A 347 0.30 11.74 -17.27
CA ASP A 347 1.22 11.59 -18.42
C ASP A 347 0.81 10.48 -19.38
N ARG A 348 0.13 9.46 -18.84
CA ARG A 348 -0.42 8.35 -19.60
C ARG A 348 -1.94 8.36 -19.50
N ARG A 349 -2.60 8.34 -20.66
CA ARG A 349 -4.05 8.33 -20.79
C ARG A 349 -4.61 6.93 -20.53
N LEU A 350 -5.69 6.85 -19.76
CA LEU A 350 -6.45 5.61 -19.57
C LEU A 350 -7.46 5.36 -20.70
N LYS A 351 -7.88 6.43 -21.39
CA LYS A 351 -8.94 6.38 -22.41
C LYS A 351 -8.62 5.37 -23.50
N GLY A 352 -9.57 4.48 -23.76
CA GLY A 352 -9.44 3.41 -24.76
C GLY A 352 -8.66 2.18 -24.30
N LYS A 353 -8.14 2.18 -23.07
CA LYS A 353 -7.45 1.03 -22.45
C LYS A 353 -8.20 0.51 -21.23
N VAL A 354 -8.66 1.41 -20.36
CA VAL A 354 -9.44 1.12 -19.15
C VAL A 354 -10.68 2.01 -19.13
N ASN A 355 -11.83 1.45 -18.78
CA ASN A 355 -13.06 2.21 -18.63
C ASN A 355 -13.03 2.94 -17.29
N TYR A 356 -12.62 4.21 -17.31
CA TYR A 356 -12.56 5.03 -16.11
C TYR A 356 -13.90 5.76 -15.86
N HIS A 357 -14.51 5.53 -14.71
CA HIS A 357 -15.75 6.15 -14.26
C HIS A 357 -15.48 7.07 -13.05
N LEU A 358 -15.75 8.36 -13.21
CA LEU A 358 -15.49 9.39 -12.19
C LEU A 358 -16.79 9.74 -11.47
N PHE A 359 -16.89 9.36 -10.19
CA PHE A 359 -17.96 9.81 -9.30
C PHE A 359 -17.43 10.88 -8.36
N TYR A 360 -18.16 11.98 -8.22
CA TYR A 360 -17.79 13.10 -7.33
C TYR A 360 -18.96 13.46 -6.40
N SER A 361 -18.62 13.97 -5.22
CA SER A 361 -19.56 14.47 -4.22
C SER A 361 -19.51 16.00 -4.14
N HIS A 362 -20.60 16.62 -3.70
CA HIS A 362 -20.69 18.08 -3.61
C HIS A 362 -21.59 18.59 -2.47
N HIS A 363 -21.94 17.74 -1.49
CA HIS A 363 -22.67 18.18 -0.32
C HIS A 363 -21.71 18.59 0.79
N ALA A 364 -21.84 19.83 1.27
CA ALA A 364 -21.06 20.32 2.38
C ALA A 364 -21.85 21.33 3.22
N LYS A 365 -21.59 21.34 4.53
CA LYS A 365 -21.96 22.49 5.37
C LYS A 365 -21.07 23.68 5.00
N ARG A 366 -21.63 24.90 5.07
CA ARG A 366 -20.88 26.12 4.80
C ARG A 366 -19.66 26.21 5.71
N SER A 367 -18.48 26.38 5.11
CA SER A 367 -17.19 26.48 5.80
C SER A 367 -16.50 27.79 5.42
N PRO A 368 -15.88 28.50 6.39
CA PRO A 368 -15.13 29.72 6.10
C PRO A 368 -13.76 29.45 5.44
N ILE A 369 -13.28 28.20 5.45
CA ILE A 369 -11.95 27.82 4.97
C ILE A 369 -11.97 26.92 3.73
N MET A 370 -13.12 26.39 3.34
CA MET A 370 -13.27 25.58 2.13
C MET A 370 -13.90 26.41 1.01
N PRO A 371 -13.58 26.11 -0.26
CA PRO A 371 -14.28 26.68 -1.42
C PRO A 371 -15.79 26.43 -1.37
N ALA A 372 -16.59 27.24 -2.06
CA ALA A 372 -18.05 27.11 -2.04
C ALA A 372 -18.53 25.74 -2.54
N GLU A 373 -17.90 25.20 -3.58
CA GLU A 373 -18.18 23.86 -4.12
C GLU A 373 -17.18 22.84 -3.56
N ASN A 374 -17.63 22.04 -2.60
CA ASN A 374 -16.85 20.98 -1.95
C ASN A 374 -17.78 19.90 -1.40
N ASP A 375 -17.23 18.80 -0.92
CA ASP A 375 -17.97 17.69 -0.29
C ASP A 375 -17.76 17.57 1.23
N GLY A 376 -17.31 18.65 1.86
CA GLY A 376 -16.91 18.69 3.26
C GLY A 376 -15.44 18.37 3.49
N THR A 377 -14.73 17.83 2.50
CA THR A 377 -13.29 17.50 2.60
C THR A 377 -12.49 18.00 1.40
N VAL A 378 -12.95 17.71 0.18
CA VAL A 378 -12.27 17.99 -1.09
C VAL A 378 -13.09 18.97 -1.92
N SER A 379 -12.42 19.95 -2.51
CA SER A 379 -13.05 20.89 -3.45
C SER A 379 -13.53 20.17 -4.72
N VAL A 380 -14.72 20.54 -5.21
CA VAL A 380 -15.25 19.99 -6.48
C VAL A 380 -14.30 20.25 -7.65
N PRO A 381 -13.63 21.41 -7.78
CA PRO A 381 -12.58 21.61 -8.78
C PRO A 381 -11.47 20.56 -8.74
N SER A 382 -10.98 20.18 -7.55
CA SER A 382 -9.97 19.11 -7.43
C SER A 382 -10.52 17.75 -7.84
N GLN A 383 -11.77 17.43 -7.47
CA GLN A 383 -12.45 16.21 -7.90
C GLN A 383 -12.71 16.14 -9.42
N LEU A 384 -12.70 17.29 -10.09
CA LEU A 384 -13.06 17.44 -11.50
C LEU A 384 -11.93 18.00 -12.36
N ARG A 385 -10.67 17.77 -11.95
CA ARG A 385 -9.47 18.14 -12.72
C ARG A 385 -9.64 17.78 -14.22
N PRO A 386 -9.36 18.69 -15.16
CA PRO A 386 -9.66 18.48 -16.58
C PRO A 386 -9.12 17.18 -17.16
N GLU A 387 -7.91 16.78 -16.81
CA GLU A 387 -7.25 15.57 -17.29
C GLU A 387 -7.95 14.30 -16.80
N ALA A 388 -8.48 14.29 -15.57
CA ALA A 388 -9.28 13.20 -15.04
C ALA A 388 -10.61 13.07 -15.80
N LYS A 389 -11.29 14.19 -16.05
CA LYS A 389 -12.52 14.19 -16.84
C LYS A 389 -12.29 13.74 -18.28
N ALA A 390 -11.18 14.13 -18.88
CA ALA A 390 -10.84 13.77 -20.26
C ALA A 390 -10.60 12.26 -20.44
N ASP A 391 -10.06 11.60 -19.41
CA ASP A 391 -9.86 10.14 -19.40
C ASP A 391 -11.13 9.35 -19.04
N ALA A 392 -12.09 9.97 -18.36
CA ALA A 392 -13.29 9.29 -17.90
C ALA A 392 -14.27 8.99 -19.06
N VAL A 393 -14.80 7.78 -19.10
CA VAL A 393 -15.90 7.39 -20.00
C VAL A 393 -17.26 7.85 -19.45
N SER A 394 -17.35 8.15 -18.15
CA SER A 394 -18.50 8.82 -17.56
C SER A 394 -18.09 9.64 -16.33
N VAL A 395 -18.75 10.77 -16.14
CA VAL A 395 -18.62 11.65 -14.98
C VAL A 395 -20.00 11.81 -14.34
N GLN A 396 -20.13 11.58 -13.03
CA GLN A 396 -21.42 11.68 -12.33
C GLN A 396 -21.26 12.30 -10.94
N GLY A 397 -22.07 13.32 -10.66
CA GLY A 397 -22.13 13.98 -9.36
C GLY A 397 -23.23 13.44 -8.47
N TYR A 398 -23.00 13.50 -7.17
CA TYR A 398 -23.96 13.08 -6.14
C TYR A 398 -24.05 14.14 -5.04
N ASP A 399 -25.27 14.43 -4.60
CA ASP A 399 -25.56 15.26 -3.42
C ASP A 399 -25.31 14.46 -2.14
N GLU A 400 -24.05 14.11 -1.96
CA GLU A 400 -23.50 13.35 -0.86
C GLU A 400 -22.26 14.08 -0.36
N ASP A 401 -21.89 13.87 0.90
CA ASP A 401 -20.62 14.35 1.44
C ASP A 401 -19.48 13.36 1.11
N HIS A 402 -18.26 13.71 1.49
CA HIS A 402 -17.05 12.96 1.18
C HIS A 402 -17.12 11.49 1.62
N VAL A 403 -17.85 11.18 2.69
CA VAL A 403 -17.93 9.84 3.29
C VAL A 403 -19.27 9.17 2.96
N SER A 404 -20.38 9.91 2.99
CA SER A 404 -21.73 9.36 2.77
C SER A 404 -21.87 8.72 1.39
N ILE A 405 -21.13 9.20 0.38
CA ILE A 405 -21.09 8.64 -0.97
C ILE A 405 -20.73 7.14 -1.02
N LEU A 406 -20.04 6.61 -0.01
CA LEU A 406 -19.63 5.20 0.08
C LEU A 406 -20.73 4.24 0.56
N SER A 407 -21.80 4.78 1.15
CA SER A 407 -22.94 4.00 1.67
C SER A 407 -24.28 4.37 1.02
N ALA A 408 -24.32 5.52 0.35
CA ALA A 408 -25.49 6.03 -0.34
C ALA A 408 -25.95 5.10 -1.47
N ARG A 409 -27.28 4.97 -1.61
CA ARG A 409 -27.89 4.02 -2.55
C ARG A 409 -27.56 4.34 -4.01
N ALA A 410 -27.68 5.61 -4.40
CA ALA A 410 -27.51 6.03 -5.79
C ALA A 410 -26.10 5.76 -6.35
N PRO A 411 -25.00 6.19 -5.70
CA PRO A 411 -23.66 5.93 -6.23
C PRO A 411 -23.29 4.44 -6.21
N LEU A 412 -23.69 3.68 -5.19
CA LEU A 412 -23.44 2.23 -5.15
C LEU A 412 -24.23 1.47 -6.23
N LEU A 413 -25.49 1.85 -6.48
CA LEU A 413 -26.28 1.26 -7.56
C LEU A 413 -25.65 1.56 -8.92
N ARG A 414 -25.14 2.78 -9.13
CA ARG A 414 -24.45 3.14 -10.36
C ARG A 414 -23.15 2.36 -10.55
N ALA A 415 -22.34 2.21 -9.50
CA ALA A 415 -21.14 1.37 -9.54
C ALA A 415 -21.48 -0.07 -9.94
N LYS A 416 -22.53 -0.65 -9.34
CA LYS A 416 -23.01 -1.98 -9.73
C LYS A 416 -23.38 -2.05 -11.21
N GLN A 417 -24.11 -1.06 -11.74
CA GLN A 417 -24.47 -1.02 -13.16
C GLN A 417 -23.24 -0.96 -14.07
N VAL A 418 -22.21 -0.20 -13.68
CA VAL A 418 -20.93 -0.13 -14.41
C VAL A 418 -20.26 -1.51 -14.45
N LEU A 419 -20.14 -2.15 -13.28
CA LEU A 419 -19.57 -3.49 -13.18
C LEU A 419 -20.34 -4.50 -14.05
N ASP A 420 -21.67 -4.38 -14.09
CA ASP A 420 -22.54 -5.31 -14.81
C ASP A 420 -22.51 -5.14 -16.34
N ALA A 421 -22.28 -3.90 -16.83
CA ALA A 421 -22.40 -3.51 -18.22
C ALA A 421 -21.25 -3.97 -19.14
N THR A 422 -20.06 -4.15 -18.59
CA THR A 422 -18.92 -4.71 -19.34
C THR A 422 -19.11 -6.22 -19.43
N ARG A 423 -19.50 -6.74 -20.60
CA ARG A 423 -19.51 -8.17 -20.91
C ARG A 423 -18.33 -8.50 -21.80
#